data_AF-A0A959T619-F1
#
_entry.id   AF-A0A959T619-F1
#
_cell.length_a   1.000
_cell.length_b   1.000
_cell.length_c   1.000
_cell.angle_alpha   90.00
_cell.angle_beta   90.00
_cell.angle_gamma   90.00
#
_symmetry.space_group_name_H-M   'P 1'
#
loop_
_entity.id
_entity.type
_entity.pdbx_description
1 polymer ?
#
loop_
_entity_poly.entity_id
_entity_poly.type
_entity_poly.pdbx_seq_one_letter_code
_entity_poly.pdbx_strand_id
1 'polypeptide(L)'
;WRQGADQQVNVGLLGLVSLGGSAYSVIGGVSHRLNDAVIAHAGLRHKNNMYRFSYDVTTSELRSYTNNNGAFEFSIVYFATHSGR
;
A
#
# COMPACT_ATOMS: atom_id res chain seq x y z
N TRP A 1 16.63 -20.13 23.32
CA TRP A 1 16.27 -18.96 22.51
C TRP A 1 15.04 -19.30 21.68
N ARG A 2 13.83 -19.00 22.19
CA ARG A 2 12.60 -19.05 21.38
C ARG A 2 12.54 -17.72 20.63
N GLN A 3 12.83 -17.74 19.33
CA GLN A 3 12.34 -16.67 18.46
C GLN A 3 10.82 -16.75 18.52
N GLY A 4 10.20 -15.86 19.30
CA GLY A 4 8.75 -15.68 19.24
C GLY A 4 8.41 -15.39 17.79
N ALA A 5 7.50 -16.17 17.22
CA ALA A 5 6.98 -15.87 15.90
C ALA A 5 6.33 -14.49 15.98
N ASP A 6 7.03 -13.47 15.48
CA ASP A 6 6.51 -12.11 15.37
C ASP A 6 5.46 -12.12 14.24
N GLN A 7 4.31 -12.72 14.54
CA GLN A 7 3.18 -12.81 13.63
C GLN A 7 2.51 -11.44 13.60
N GLN A 8 2.97 -10.62 12.66
CA GLN A 8 2.33 -9.34 12.37
C GLN A 8 1.16 -9.59 11.42
N VAL A 9 -0.05 -9.51 11.95
CA VAL A 9 -1.27 -9.64 11.15
C VAL A 9 -1.63 -8.24 10.63
N ASN A 10 -1.68 -8.10 9.31
CA ASN A 10 -2.13 -6.88 8.66
C ASN A 10 -3.53 -7.09 8.07
N VAL A 11 -4.46 -6.22 8.42
CA VAL A 11 -5.84 -6.26 7.92
C VAL A 11 -6.15 -4.91 7.29
N GLY A 12 -6.62 -4.89 6.06
CA GLY A 12 -6.90 -3.65 5.36
C GLY A 12 -8.06 -3.72 4.39
N LEU A 13 -8.55 -2.54 4.06
CA LEU A 13 -9.58 -2.32 3.06
C LEU A 13 -8.97 -1.50 1.92
N LEU A 14 -9.14 -2.00 0.70
CA LEU A 14 -8.74 -1.31 -0.52
C LEU A 14 -9.98 -1.15 -1.39
N GLY A 15 -10.29 0.09 -1.74
CA GLY A 15 -11.28 0.46 -2.73
C GLY A 15 -10.61 0.69 -4.09
N LEU A 16 -11.31 0.31 -5.15
CA LEU A 16 -10.95 0.63 -6.52
C LEU A 16 -12.14 1.32 -7.18
N VAL A 17 -11.91 2.53 -7.69
CA VAL A 17 -12.91 3.34 -8.38
C VAL A 17 -12.45 3.56 -9.81
N SER A 18 -13.17 2.99 -10.77
CA SER A 18 -12.92 3.24 -12.19
C SER A 18 -13.58 4.55 -12.60
N LEU A 19 -12.82 5.44 -13.25
CA LEU A 19 -13.35 6.69 -13.78
C LEU A 19 -14.11 6.34 -15.07
N GLY A 20 -15.45 6.37 -14.99
CA GLY A 20 -16.34 6.01 -16.09
C GLY A 20 -15.98 6.73 -17.39
N GLY A 21 -15.85 5.97 -18.48
CA GLY A 21 -15.46 6.49 -19.79
C GLY A 21 -13.95 6.65 -20.00
N SER A 22 -13.12 6.32 -19.01
CA SER A 22 -11.67 6.41 -19.13
C SER A 22 -10.96 5.12 -18.72
N ALA A 23 -9.74 4.92 -19.21
CA ALA A 23 -8.92 3.76 -18.87
C ALA A 23 -8.17 3.90 -17.54
N TYR A 24 -8.53 4.92 -16.76
CA TYR A 24 -7.97 5.22 -15.45
C TYR A 24 -8.85 4.62 -14.35
N SER A 25 -8.21 3.97 -13.39
CA SER A 25 -8.84 3.54 -12.14
C SER A 25 -8.01 4.03 -10.98
N VAL A 26 -8.66 4.64 -10.00
CA VAL A 26 -8.02 5.08 -8.77
C VAL A 26 -8.16 3.96 -7.75
N ILE A 27 -7.08 3.68 -7.05
CA ILE A 27 -7.00 2.68 -5.98
C ILE A 27 -6.68 3.44 -4.72
N GLY A 28 -7.40 3.17 -3.64
CA GLY A 28 -7.18 3.84 -2.37
C GLY A 28 -7.65 2.99 -1.23
N GLY A 29 -7.00 3.10 -0.09
CA GLY A 29 -7.44 2.39 1.09
C GLY A 29 -6.46 2.50 2.23
N VAL A 30 -6.75 1.76 3.29
CA VAL A 30 -5.93 1.75 4.50
C VAL A 30 -5.83 0.33 5.02
N SER A 31 -4.68 -0.04 5.54
CA SER A 31 -4.47 -1.32 6.21
C SER A 31 -3.86 -1.10 7.58
N HIS A 32 -4.42 -1.72 8.60
CA HIS A 32 -3.95 -1.66 9.96
C HIS A 32 -3.15 -2.92 10.28
N ARG A 33 -1.87 -2.74 10.59
CA ARG A 33 -1.02 -3.77 11.19
C ARG A 33 -1.35 -3.86 12.67
N LEU A 34 -2.02 -4.94 13.06
CA LEU A 34 -2.46 -5.17 14.44
C LEU A 34 -1.25 -5.06 15.38
N ASN A 35 -1.32 -4.07 16.30
CA ASN A 35 -0.32 -3.71 17.31
C ASN A 35 0.89 -2.88 16.85
N ASP A 36 0.89 -2.26 15.67
CA ASP A 36 2.11 -1.56 15.24
C ASP A 36 1.92 -0.31 14.36
N ALA A 37 1.22 -0.39 13.22
CA ALA A 37 1.17 0.72 12.27
C ALA A 37 -0.09 0.76 11.41
N VAL A 38 -0.49 1.95 10.97
CA VAL A 38 -1.53 2.17 9.97
C VAL A 38 -0.86 2.50 8.64
N ILE A 39 -1.15 1.73 7.62
CA ILE A 39 -0.62 1.91 6.27
C ILE A 39 -1.70 2.55 5.42
N ALA A 40 -1.41 3.73 4.88
CA ALA A 40 -2.23 4.35 3.86
C ALA A 40 -1.81 3.84 2.48
N HIS A 41 -2.77 3.52 1.62
CA HIS A 41 -2.56 3.08 0.25
C HIS A 41 -3.23 4.05 -0.70
N ALA A 42 -2.50 4.49 -1.72
CA ALA A 42 -2.99 5.29 -2.82
C ALA A 42 -2.41 4.78 -4.13
N GLY A 43 -3.17 4.76 -5.21
CA GLY A 43 -2.69 4.20 -6.46
C GLY A 43 -3.54 4.63 -7.64
N LEU A 44 -2.95 4.49 -8.82
CA LEU A 44 -3.58 4.79 -10.08
C LEU A 44 -3.21 3.70 -11.07
N ARG A 45 -4.23 3.10 -11.66
CA ARG A 45 -4.09 2.14 -12.75
C ARG A 45 -4.49 2.82 -14.04
N HIS A 46 -3.62 2.73 -15.03
CA HIS A 46 -3.87 3.15 -16.40
C HIS A 46 -3.65 1.98 -17.34
N LYS A 47 -4.73 1.35 -17.83
CA LYS A 47 -4.66 0.14 -18.67
C LYS A 47 -3.80 -0.98 -18.03
N ASN A 48 -2.62 -1.20 -18.60
CA ASN A 48 -1.63 -2.19 -18.19
C ASN A 48 -0.58 -1.65 -17.21
N ASN A 49 -0.61 -0.36 -16.88
CA ASN A 49 0.30 0.25 -15.94
C ASN A 49 -0.42 0.45 -14.61
N MET A 50 0.18 0.05 -13.51
CA MET A 50 -0.33 0.31 -12.17
C MET A 50 0.75 0.97 -11.33
N TYR A 51 0.43 2.14 -10.82
CA TYR A 51 1.26 2.91 -9.91
C TYR A 51 0.61 2.83 -8.54
N ARG A 52 1.35 2.41 -7.52
CA ARG A 52 0.86 2.32 -6.15
C ARG A 52 1.88 2.93 -5.20
N PHE A 53 1.37 3.73 -4.29
CA PHE A 53 2.07 4.38 -3.20
C PHE A 53 1.48 3.87 -1.90
N SER A 54 2.34 3.48 -0.98
CA SER A 54 1.94 3.08 0.35
C SER A 54 2.80 3.84 1.36
N TYR A 55 2.19 4.23 2.49
CA TYR A 55 2.90 4.94 3.54
C TYR A 55 2.49 4.42 4.91
N ASP A 56 3.47 3.94 5.66
CA ASP A 56 3.30 3.43 7.01
C ASP A 56 3.34 4.57 8.04
N VAL A 57 2.23 4.79 8.72
CA VAL A 57 2.04 5.76 9.80
C VAL A 57 1.91 5.02 11.13
N THR A 58 2.95 5.06 11.96
CA THR A 58 2.92 4.49 13.32
C THR A 58 2.24 5.47 14.29
N THR A 59 1.20 5.03 15.00
CA THR A 59 0.30 5.87 15.82
C THR A 59 0.78 6.13 17.25
N SER A 60 2.09 6.08 17.53
CA SER A 60 2.62 6.45 18.85
C SER A 60 2.91 7.95 18.91
N GLU A 61 1.97 8.72 19.49
CA GLU A 61 2.04 10.19 19.69
C GLU A 61 3.17 10.69 20.63
N LEU A 62 4.09 9.83 21.08
CA LEU A 62 5.20 10.18 21.98
C LEU A 62 6.56 10.04 21.29
N ARG A 63 6.93 11.02 20.46
CA ARG A 63 8.28 11.66 20.38
C ARG A 63 8.52 12.23 18.98
N SER A 64 8.53 13.56 18.95
CA SER A 64 9.24 14.44 18.03
C SER A 64 10.77 14.17 17.91
N TYR A 65 11.26 12.92 18.02
CA TYR A 65 12.70 12.61 18.24
C TYR A 65 13.20 11.23 17.74
N THR A 66 12.55 10.54 16.79
CA THR A 66 13.12 9.29 16.23
C THR A 66 12.95 9.23 14.72
N ASN A 67 13.83 9.97 14.03
CA ASN A 67 14.44 9.59 12.76
C ASN A 67 13.55 9.03 11.64
N ASN A 68 12.30 9.49 11.53
CA ASN A 68 11.52 9.45 10.29
C ASN A 68 11.48 8.08 9.57
N ASN A 69 11.39 6.96 10.30
CA ASN A 69 11.26 5.62 9.70
C ASN A 69 9.81 5.35 9.24
N GLY A 70 9.16 6.34 8.63
CA GLY A 70 7.98 6.09 7.81
C GLY A 70 8.47 5.38 6.56
N ALA A 71 8.14 4.10 6.40
CA ALA A 71 8.44 3.37 5.19
C ALA A 71 7.51 3.91 4.09
N PHE A 72 8.07 4.73 3.20
CA PHE A 72 7.42 5.11 1.97
C PHE A 72 7.76 4.08 0.90
N GLU A 73 6.73 3.42 0.38
CA GLU A 73 6.89 2.44 -0.68
C GLU A 73 6.22 2.94 -1.94
N PHE A 74 6.94 2.84 -3.05
CA PHE A 74 6.42 3.10 -4.38
C PHE A 74 6.60 1.88 -5.26
N SER A 75 5.51 1.46 -5.89
CA SER A 75 5.46 0.30 -6.76
C SER A 75 4.94 0.70 -8.13
N ILE A 76 5.67 0.30 -9.17
CA ILE A 76 5.24 0.38 -10.56
C ILE A 76 5.11 -1.06 -11.07
N VAL A 77 3.93 -1.42 -11.54
CA VAL A 77 3.68 -2.70 -12.17
C VAL A 77 3.27 -2.46 -13.62
N TYR A 78 4.05 -3.04 -14.53
CA TYR A 78 3.75 -3.06 -15.96
C TYR A 78 3.28 -4.47 -16.34
N PHE A 79 2.04 -4.59 -16.76
CA PHE A 79 1.50 -5.84 -17.29
C PHE A 79 1.82 -5.91 -18.78
N ALA A 80 2.81 -6.71 -19.18
CA ALA A 80 3.05 -7.00 -20.58
C ALA A 80 2.21 -8.21 -21.00
N THR A 81 1.07 -8.01 -21.65
CA THR A 81 0.36 -9.12 -22.30
C THR A 81 1.04 -9.37 -23.65
N HIS A 82 1.99 -10.30 -23.68
CA HIS A 82 2.49 -10.85 -24.94
C HIS A 82 1.47 -11.88 -25.43
N SER A 83 0.52 -11.43 -26.24
CA SER A 83 -0.40 -12.32 -26.96
C SER A 83 0.39 -13.00 -28.07
N GLY A 84 1.00 -14.14 -27.74
CA GLY A 84 1.57 -15.03 -28.74
C GLY A 84 0.46 -15.72 -29.53
N ARG A 85 0.10 -15.09 -30.66
CA ARG A 85 -0.74 -15.61 -31.77
C ARG A 85 -2.24 -15.77 -31.51
#